data_AF-A0A5C3KPJ4-F1
#
_entry.id   AF-A0A5C3KPJ4-F1
#
_cell.length_a   1.000
_cell.length_b   1.000
_cell.length_c   1.000
_cell.angle_alpha   90.00
_cell.angle_beta   90.00
_cell.angle_gamma   90.00
#
_symmetry.space_group_name_H-M   'P 1'
#
loop_
_entity.id
_entity.type
_entity.pdbx_description
1 polymer ?
#
loop_
_entity_poly.entity_id
_entity_poly.type
_entity_poly.pdbx_seq_one_letter_code
_entity_poly.pdbx_strand_id
1 'polypeptide(L)'
;MAYPKVVALDTDWTIFWGWLNKNTWGKGAGAFNPVQDNINQVNYWEIQDRTNANNKCGMYADIPRIVEDILKNGAKIAVVSRNTSKDMCDRALWYWKVKDDHGKEKRLIELVKFDEVYDSEKTVHFEKIKGYTGHHYTEMIHYDDEAPNNIVEMMLGVTFQVSRDQKGLTWENYQEGLDMWRRNKAIESPWHGLDLNLYPKKKLIGYSGMDLETIKLLEAGGRRHDRIEAARWGYAMYVADDPAVAKYFANWIKQTAFGPQAQTIVCAIYARDDSIFNSLPKIWVPDQNDMKTNVSSPNKFQVAWSQEDRDRKVASWGVKKPYILFSRHPNMGRGFPVPNNWRFNEMVVYGQVQEALMLTVRLSDQELNHHVQNGPHLHYEQKFSEWNITVPNEARADFRRWNENF
;
A
#
# COMPACT_ATOMS: atom_id res chain seq x y z
N MET A 1 -13.36 -1.72 -19.86
CA MET A 1 -11.96 -1.64 -19.35
C MET A 1 -11.80 -2.68 -18.24
N ALA A 2 -10.57 -3.06 -17.87
CA ALA A 2 -10.36 -3.97 -16.73
C ALA A 2 -10.93 -3.38 -15.43
N TYR A 3 -11.46 -4.25 -14.57
CA TYR A 3 -12.16 -3.91 -13.34
C TYR A 3 -11.85 -4.97 -12.26
N PRO A 4 -11.68 -4.60 -10.97
CA PRO A 4 -11.40 -5.54 -9.88
C PRO A 4 -12.51 -6.59 -9.70
N LYS A 5 -12.17 -7.77 -9.19
CA LYS A 5 -13.16 -8.84 -8.90
C LYS A 5 -13.92 -8.58 -7.62
N VAL A 6 -13.28 -7.92 -6.65
CA VAL A 6 -13.87 -7.53 -5.36
C VAL A 6 -13.58 -6.07 -5.09
N VAL A 7 -14.64 -5.32 -4.77
CA VAL A 7 -14.55 -3.95 -4.26
C VAL A 7 -14.99 -3.97 -2.80
N ALA A 8 -14.04 -3.73 -1.91
CA ALA A 8 -14.23 -3.80 -0.48
C ALA A 8 -14.36 -2.39 0.12
N LEU A 9 -15.44 -2.16 0.85
CA LEU A 9 -15.80 -0.86 1.40
C LEU A 9 -15.82 -0.96 2.94
N ASP A 10 -15.13 -0.04 3.60
CA ASP A 10 -15.38 0.21 5.02
C ASP A 10 -16.75 0.89 5.24
N THR A 11 -17.16 1.04 6.50
CA THR A 11 -18.50 1.48 6.90
C THR A 11 -18.48 2.91 7.42
N ASP A 12 -18.18 3.08 8.71
CA ASP A 12 -18.04 4.36 9.38
C ASP A 12 -17.05 5.25 8.61
N TRP A 13 -17.42 6.50 8.34
CA TRP A 13 -16.66 7.48 7.55
C TRP A 13 -16.28 7.08 6.12
N THR A 14 -16.73 5.93 5.60
CA THR A 14 -16.51 5.49 4.21
C THR A 14 -17.83 5.38 3.43
N ILE A 15 -18.73 4.46 3.80
CA ILE A 15 -20.09 4.35 3.23
C ILE A 15 -21.01 5.42 3.83
N PHE A 16 -20.85 5.72 5.11
CA PHE A 16 -21.69 6.69 5.80
C PHE A 16 -20.87 7.55 6.77
N TRP A 17 -21.28 8.79 7.01
CA TRP A 17 -20.69 9.62 8.05
C TRP A 17 -21.27 9.24 9.43
N GLY A 18 -20.53 9.56 10.50
CA GLY A 18 -20.90 9.24 11.88
C GLY A 18 -20.42 7.86 12.32
N TRP A 19 -20.64 7.55 13.60
CA TRP A 19 -20.19 6.30 14.22
C TRP A 19 -21.37 5.49 14.74
N LEU A 20 -21.54 4.28 14.22
CA LEU A 20 -22.44 3.29 14.83
C LEU A 20 -21.78 2.68 16.05
N ASN A 21 -22.29 2.99 17.25
CA ASN A 21 -21.64 2.57 18.48
C ASN A 21 -22.65 1.98 19.46
N LYS A 22 -22.59 0.65 19.66
CA LYS A 22 -23.46 -0.09 20.59
C LYS A 22 -23.38 0.38 22.05
N ASN A 23 -22.34 1.13 22.42
CA ASN A 23 -22.17 1.67 23.76
C ASN A 23 -22.89 3.01 23.96
N THR A 24 -23.19 3.74 22.90
CA THR A 24 -23.90 5.04 22.98
C THR A 24 -25.31 4.99 22.41
N TRP A 25 -25.58 4.11 21.45
CA TRP A 25 -26.89 3.94 20.84
C TRP A 25 -27.81 3.08 21.70
N GLY A 26 -29.12 3.38 21.70
CA GLY A 26 -30.14 2.59 22.38
C GLY A 26 -29.93 2.53 23.88
N LYS A 27 -29.71 3.69 24.52
CA LYS A 27 -29.46 3.81 25.96
C LYS A 27 -30.55 4.62 26.64
N GLY A 28 -30.89 4.22 27.86
CA GLY A 28 -31.86 4.91 28.70
C GLY A 28 -33.29 4.39 28.55
N ALA A 29 -34.24 5.17 29.08
CA ALA A 29 -35.65 4.78 29.11
C ALA A 29 -36.23 4.73 27.69
N GLY A 30 -36.97 3.66 27.37
CA GLY A 30 -37.57 3.45 26.06
C GLY A 30 -36.65 2.82 25.01
N ALA A 31 -35.43 2.44 25.38
CA ALA A 31 -34.54 1.68 24.50
C ALA A 31 -35.10 0.29 24.17
N PHE A 32 -34.99 -0.11 22.92
CA PHE A 32 -35.31 -1.46 22.45
C PHE A 32 -34.13 -2.42 22.62
N ASN A 33 -34.43 -3.71 22.73
CA ASN A 33 -33.47 -4.81 22.76
C ASN A 33 -33.88 -5.83 21.68
N PRO A 34 -33.00 -6.17 20.72
CA PRO A 34 -31.57 -5.83 20.65
C PRO A 34 -31.25 -4.39 20.22
N VAL A 35 -30.00 -3.94 20.46
CA VAL A 35 -29.60 -2.51 20.31
C VAL A 35 -29.87 -1.93 18.93
N GLN A 36 -29.73 -2.72 17.87
CA GLN A 36 -29.99 -2.34 16.48
C GLN A 36 -31.45 -1.94 16.22
N ASP A 37 -32.40 -2.34 17.06
CA ASP A 37 -33.81 -1.94 16.93
C ASP A 37 -34.05 -0.46 17.32
N ASN A 38 -33.04 0.16 17.94
CA ASN A 38 -33.03 1.60 18.19
C ASN A 38 -32.61 2.42 16.96
N ILE A 39 -32.15 1.79 15.86
CA ILE A 39 -31.86 2.52 14.63
C ILE A 39 -33.17 2.78 13.89
N ASN A 40 -33.52 4.05 13.69
CA ASN A 40 -34.65 4.47 12.88
C ASN A 40 -34.20 5.30 11.67
N GLN A 41 -34.76 5.00 10.50
CA GLN A 41 -34.58 5.83 9.32
C GLN A 41 -35.39 7.12 9.46
N VAL A 42 -34.73 8.26 9.19
CA VAL A 42 -35.36 9.58 9.24
C VAL A 42 -35.66 10.10 7.84
N ASN A 43 -34.79 9.82 6.88
CA ASN A 43 -35.02 10.06 5.46
C ASN A 43 -34.21 9.08 4.62
N TYR A 44 -34.17 9.26 3.31
CA TYR A 44 -33.43 8.39 2.39
C TYR A 44 -31.93 8.28 2.75
N TRP A 45 -31.33 9.35 3.26
CA TRP A 45 -29.90 9.46 3.55
C TRP A 45 -29.56 9.17 5.00
N GLU A 46 -30.43 9.50 5.96
CA GLU A 46 -30.09 9.58 7.37
C GLU A 46 -30.83 8.54 8.24
N ILE A 47 -30.09 7.91 9.14
CA ILE A 47 -30.59 7.11 10.26
C ILE A 47 -30.20 7.79 11.58
N GLN A 48 -31.03 7.60 12.60
CA GLN A 48 -30.81 8.15 13.94
C GLN A 48 -31.08 7.08 14.99
N ASP A 49 -30.58 7.31 16.21
CA ASP A 49 -30.95 6.57 17.39
C ASP A 49 -32.30 7.09 17.93
N ARG A 50 -33.26 6.18 18.12
CA ARG A 50 -34.58 6.47 18.72
C ARG A 50 -34.46 7.11 20.10
N THR A 51 -33.44 6.72 20.87
CA THR A 51 -33.27 7.17 22.26
C THR A 51 -32.52 8.49 22.38
N ASN A 52 -31.74 8.86 21.36
CA ASN A 52 -30.98 10.10 21.32
C ASN A 52 -30.69 10.53 19.88
N ALA A 53 -31.49 11.46 19.34
CA ALA A 53 -31.36 11.94 17.95
C ALA A 53 -30.00 12.60 17.61
N ASN A 54 -29.16 12.91 18.62
CA ASN A 54 -27.79 13.37 18.37
C ASN A 54 -26.87 12.24 17.88
N ASN A 55 -27.18 10.99 18.21
CA ASN A 55 -26.53 9.81 17.65
C ASN A 55 -27.15 9.55 16.28
N LYS A 56 -26.42 9.88 15.21
CA LYS A 56 -26.92 9.74 13.84
C LYS A 56 -25.82 9.44 12.84
N CYS A 57 -26.21 8.79 11.76
CA CYS A 57 -25.35 8.45 10.63
C CYS A 57 -26.08 8.72 9.32
N GLY A 58 -25.34 8.97 8.24
CA GLY A 58 -25.96 9.13 6.93
C GLY A 58 -25.09 8.64 5.79
N MET A 59 -25.71 7.97 4.81
CA MET A 59 -25.03 7.47 3.62
C MET A 59 -24.49 8.65 2.80
N TYR A 60 -23.23 8.56 2.37
CA TYR A 60 -22.65 9.57 1.50
C TYR A 60 -23.32 9.58 0.13
N ALA A 61 -23.41 10.78 -0.47
CA ALA A 61 -24.23 11.03 -1.65
C ALA A 61 -23.82 10.22 -2.89
N ASP A 62 -22.53 9.88 -3.02
CA ASP A 62 -22.00 9.14 -4.18
C ASP A 62 -22.14 7.61 -4.05
N ILE A 63 -22.44 7.09 -2.86
CA ILE A 63 -22.54 5.63 -2.63
C ILE A 63 -23.53 4.94 -3.58
N PRO A 64 -24.75 5.45 -3.83
CA PRO A 64 -25.65 4.81 -4.79
C PRO A 64 -25.03 4.68 -6.19
N ARG A 65 -24.32 5.70 -6.66
CA ARG A 65 -23.66 5.71 -7.97
C ARG A 65 -22.47 4.74 -8.00
N ILE A 66 -21.69 4.68 -6.92
CA ILE A 66 -20.54 3.77 -6.79
C ILE A 66 -21.02 2.32 -6.79
N VAL A 67 -22.05 1.98 -6.01
CA VAL A 67 -22.61 0.63 -5.96
C VAL A 67 -23.12 0.19 -7.34
N GLU A 68 -23.84 1.09 -8.03
CA GLU A 68 -24.31 0.83 -9.40
C GLU A 68 -23.16 0.55 -10.37
N ASP A 69 -22.06 1.29 -10.29
CA ASP A 69 -20.87 1.08 -11.13
C ASP A 69 -20.16 -0.26 -10.82
N ILE A 70 -20.01 -0.61 -9.54
CA ILE A 70 -19.42 -1.90 -9.13
C ILE A 70 -20.22 -3.06 -9.72
N LEU A 71 -21.54 -3.03 -9.58
CA LEU A 71 -22.41 -4.11 -10.05
C LEU A 71 -22.46 -4.20 -11.58
N LYS A 72 -22.55 -3.05 -12.28
CA LYS A 72 -22.52 -3.01 -13.75
C LYS A 72 -21.23 -3.58 -14.35
N ASN A 73 -20.12 -3.49 -13.62
CA ASN A 73 -18.84 -4.07 -14.05
C ASN A 73 -18.64 -5.51 -13.54
N GLY A 74 -19.66 -6.13 -12.92
CA GLY A 74 -19.65 -7.53 -12.50
C GLY A 74 -18.78 -7.83 -11.28
N ALA A 75 -18.35 -6.79 -10.54
CA ALA A 75 -17.57 -6.96 -9.33
C ALA A 75 -18.45 -7.26 -8.12
N LYS A 76 -17.88 -8.00 -7.16
CA LYS A 76 -18.56 -8.31 -5.90
C LYS A 76 -18.28 -7.22 -4.88
N ILE A 77 -19.32 -6.78 -4.18
CA ILE A 77 -19.20 -5.85 -3.07
C ILE A 77 -18.85 -6.63 -1.81
N ALA A 78 -17.78 -6.21 -1.12
CA ALA A 78 -17.48 -6.63 0.23
C ALA A 78 -17.66 -5.46 1.20
N VAL A 79 -18.28 -5.70 2.34
CA VAL A 79 -18.21 -4.80 3.50
C VAL A 79 -17.14 -5.35 4.42
N VAL A 80 -16.19 -4.50 4.78
CA VAL A 80 -15.05 -4.83 5.64
C VAL A 80 -14.94 -3.77 6.69
N SER A 81 -15.29 -4.06 7.93
CA SER A 81 -15.38 -3.07 9.01
C SER A 81 -14.85 -3.60 10.34
N ARG A 82 -14.15 -2.73 11.07
CA ARG A 82 -13.71 -3.01 12.43
C ARG A 82 -14.75 -2.67 13.49
N ASN A 83 -15.97 -2.31 13.08
CA ASN A 83 -17.04 -2.00 13.99
C ASN A 83 -17.36 -3.20 14.90
N THR A 84 -17.57 -2.94 16.19
CA THR A 84 -17.82 -3.99 17.20
C THR A 84 -19.27 -4.48 17.24
N SER A 85 -20.13 -3.98 16.35
CA SER A 85 -21.52 -4.38 16.23
C SER A 85 -21.91 -4.60 14.76
N LYS A 86 -21.76 -5.84 14.33
CA LYS A 86 -22.23 -6.30 13.02
C LYS A 86 -23.71 -6.01 12.80
N ASP A 87 -24.58 -6.42 13.73
CA ASP A 87 -26.03 -6.23 13.60
C ASP A 87 -26.45 -4.76 13.41
N MET A 88 -25.73 -3.82 14.02
CA MET A 88 -26.00 -2.39 13.82
C MET A 88 -25.60 -1.93 12.43
N CYS A 89 -24.44 -2.35 11.92
CA CYS A 89 -24.00 -2.06 10.56
C CYS A 89 -24.98 -2.64 9.54
N ASP A 90 -25.36 -3.91 9.70
CA ASP A 90 -26.32 -4.60 8.83
C ASP A 90 -27.68 -3.88 8.83
N ARG A 91 -28.14 -3.42 10.00
CA ARG A 91 -29.39 -2.66 10.13
C ARG A 91 -29.30 -1.30 9.44
N ALA A 92 -28.17 -0.60 9.52
CA ALA A 92 -27.97 0.65 8.79
C ALA A 92 -28.02 0.42 7.27
N LEU A 93 -27.24 -0.54 6.78
CA LEU A 93 -27.21 -0.95 5.37
C LEU A 93 -28.55 -1.52 4.85
N TRP A 94 -29.42 -1.99 5.75
CA TRP A 94 -30.78 -2.41 5.42
C TRP A 94 -31.72 -1.23 5.15
N TYR A 95 -31.57 -0.09 5.84
CA TYR A 95 -32.41 1.09 5.64
C TYR A 95 -32.04 1.84 4.36
N TRP A 96 -30.75 1.89 4.03
CA TRP A 96 -30.31 2.53 2.81
C TRP A 96 -30.57 1.65 1.60
N LYS A 97 -31.13 2.28 0.57
CA LYS A 97 -31.44 1.63 -0.68
C LYS A 97 -30.65 2.25 -1.81
N VAL A 98 -30.31 1.42 -2.79
CA VAL A 98 -29.53 1.79 -3.98
C VAL A 98 -30.04 0.96 -5.16
N LYS A 99 -29.68 1.33 -6.38
CA LYS A 99 -30.05 0.58 -7.57
C LYS A 99 -29.08 -0.58 -7.80
N ASP A 100 -29.63 -1.74 -8.18
CA ASP A 100 -28.84 -2.84 -8.72
C ASP A 100 -28.44 -2.59 -10.19
N ASP A 101 -27.75 -3.56 -10.80
CA ASP A 101 -27.32 -3.55 -12.21
C ASP A 101 -28.49 -3.53 -13.21
N HIS A 102 -29.71 -3.85 -12.76
CA HIS A 102 -30.95 -3.77 -13.55
C HIS A 102 -31.74 -2.48 -13.27
N GLY A 103 -31.19 -1.56 -12.47
CA GLY A 103 -31.84 -0.30 -12.11
C GLY A 103 -32.96 -0.44 -11.07
N LYS A 104 -33.13 -1.62 -10.45
CA LYS A 104 -34.14 -1.87 -9.42
C LYS A 104 -33.61 -1.46 -8.06
N GLU A 105 -34.46 -0.78 -7.29
CA GLU A 105 -34.13 -0.39 -5.93
C GLU A 105 -34.05 -1.63 -5.00
N LYS A 106 -32.93 -1.74 -4.29
CA LYS A 106 -32.59 -2.83 -3.35
C LYS A 106 -31.99 -2.25 -2.10
N ARG A 107 -32.08 -2.97 -0.97
CA ARG A 107 -31.33 -2.58 0.23
C ARG A 107 -29.85 -2.80 -0.03
N LEU A 108 -29.00 -1.90 0.44
CA LEU A 108 -27.55 -2.01 0.20
C LEU A 108 -27.01 -3.36 0.71
N ILE A 109 -27.45 -3.80 1.89
CA ILE A 109 -27.06 -5.10 2.46
C ILE A 109 -27.40 -6.31 1.57
N GLU A 110 -28.46 -6.24 0.77
CA GLU A 110 -28.87 -7.35 -0.13
C GLU A 110 -27.90 -7.51 -1.33
N LEU A 111 -27.09 -6.48 -1.60
CA LEU A 111 -26.12 -6.43 -2.69
C LEU A 111 -24.71 -6.82 -2.23
N VAL A 112 -24.44 -6.77 -0.93
CA VAL A 112 -23.18 -7.18 -0.31
C VAL A 112 -23.02 -8.70 -0.44
N LYS A 113 -21.85 -9.14 -0.92
CA LYS A 113 -21.51 -10.57 -1.09
C LYS A 113 -20.64 -11.12 0.03
N PHE A 114 -19.79 -10.28 0.60
CA PHE A 114 -18.92 -10.63 1.72
C PHE A 114 -19.09 -9.56 2.78
N ASP A 115 -19.33 -9.98 4.01
CA ASP A 115 -19.81 -9.09 5.06
C ASP A 115 -19.02 -9.37 6.33
N GLU A 116 -17.78 -8.88 6.31
CA GLU A 116 -16.77 -9.08 7.33
C GLU A 116 -16.79 -7.87 8.28
N VAL A 117 -17.62 -7.92 9.32
CA VAL A 117 -17.74 -6.84 10.32
C VAL A 117 -17.40 -7.37 11.70
N TYR A 118 -16.18 -7.07 12.16
CA TYR A 118 -15.68 -7.44 13.49
C TYR A 118 -14.36 -6.73 13.80
N ASP A 119 -14.04 -6.48 15.08
CA ASP A 119 -12.82 -5.78 15.47
C ASP A 119 -11.57 -6.67 15.33
N SER A 120 -10.96 -6.64 14.15
CA SER A 120 -9.68 -7.30 13.84
C SER A 120 -8.88 -6.47 12.83
N GLU A 121 -7.61 -6.79 12.61
CA GLU A 121 -6.85 -6.15 11.51
C GLU A 121 -7.51 -6.50 10.16
N LYS A 122 -7.51 -5.54 9.22
CA LYS A 122 -8.16 -5.72 7.90
C LYS A 122 -7.57 -6.89 7.11
N THR A 123 -6.33 -7.28 7.36
CA THR A 123 -5.71 -8.47 6.77
C THR A 123 -6.51 -9.74 7.02
N VAL A 124 -7.01 -9.93 8.25
CA VAL A 124 -7.85 -11.08 8.62
C VAL A 124 -9.14 -11.12 7.81
N HIS A 125 -9.73 -9.96 7.52
CA HIS A 125 -10.94 -9.87 6.72
C HIS A 125 -10.68 -10.27 5.27
N PHE A 126 -9.59 -9.78 4.68
CA PHE A 126 -9.19 -10.13 3.32
C PHE A 126 -8.79 -11.60 3.19
N GLU A 127 -8.20 -12.21 4.22
CA GLU A 127 -7.95 -13.66 4.26
C GLU A 127 -9.25 -14.47 4.17
N LYS A 128 -10.32 -14.05 4.88
CA LYS A 128 -11.65 -14.67 4.76
C LYS A 128 -12.22 -14.52 3.35
N ILE A 129 -12.19 -13.31 2.79
CA ILE A 129 -12.67 -13.04 1.43
C ILE A 129 -11.91 -13.87 0.38
N LYS A 130 -10.58 -13.97 0.50
CA LYS A 130 -9.77 -14.85 -0.36
C LYS A 130 -10.16 -16.32 -0.19
N GLY A 131 -10.39 -16.76 1.04
CA GLY A 131 -10.90 -18.11 1.33
C GLY A 131 -12.25 -18.41 0.66
N TYR A 132 -13.17 -17.44 0.62
CA TYR A 132 -14.47 -17.60 -0.03
C TYR A 132 -14.40 -17.54 -1.56
N THR A 133 -13.53 -16.71 -2.11
CA THR A 133 -13.51 -16.41 -3.55
C THR A 133 -12.46 -17.16 -4.34
N GLY A 134 -11.35 -17.55 -3.72
CA GLY A 134 -10.13 -17.98 -4.38
C GLY A 134 -9.45 -16.89 -5.23
N HIS A 135 -9.95 -15.65 -5.23
CA HIS A 135 -9.35 -14.57 -6.01
C HIS A 135 -8.03 -14.12 -5.39
N HIS A 136 -7.06 -13.81 -6.24
CA HIS A 136 -5.79 -13.25 -5.80
C HIS A 136 -6.01 -11.84 -5.21
N TYR A 137 -5.22 -11.43 -4.23
CA TYR A 137 -5.37 -10.12 -3.59
C TYR A 137 -5.20 -8.95 -4.57
N THR A 138 -4.37 -9.13 -5.60
CA THR A 138 -4.19 -8.15 -6.68
C THR A 138 -5.46 -7.95 -7.52
N GLU A 139 -6.46 -8.84 -7.42
CA GLU A 139 -7.79 -8.68 -8.04
C GLU A 139 -8.77 -7.88 -7.15
N MET A 140 -8.31 -7.35 -6.01
CA MET A 140 -9.14 -6.68 -5.02
C MET A 140 -8.71 -5.23 -4.82
N ILE A 141 -9.69 -4.38 -4.47
CA ILE A 141 -9.47 -3.01 -4.02
C ILE A 141 -10.21 -2.76 -2.71
N HIS A 142 -9.60 -2.01 -1.80
CA HIS A 142 -10.18 -1.57 -0.54
C HIS A 142 -10.27 -0.04 -0.49
N TYR A 143 -11.44 0.47 -0.15
CA TYR A 143 -11.68 1.86 0.20
C TYR A 143 -11.98 1.97 1.70
N ASP A 144 -11.25 2.86 2.38
CA ASP A 144 -11.30 3.05 3.83
C ASP A 144 -10.84 4.49 4.17
N ASP A 145 -11.31 5.09 5.26
CA ASP A 145 -10.87 6.44 5.67
C ASP A 145 -9.62 6.41 6.57
N GLU A 146 -9.34 5.29 7.23
CA GLU A 146 -8.22 5.14 8.14
C GLU A 146 -6.96 4.66 7.40
N ALA A 147 -6.00 5.56 7.15
CA ALA A 147 -4.71 5.22 6.54
C ALA A 147 -4.00 3.98 7.14
N PRO A 148 -4.05 3.69 8.47
CA PRO A 148 -3.48 2.47 9.04
C PRO A 148 -3.98 1.14 8.44
N ASN A 149 -5.16 1.15 7.82
CA ASN A 149 -5.73 0.01 7.13
C ASN A 149 -5.01 -0.29 5.80
N ASN A 150 -4.07 0.57 5.35
CA ASN A 150 -3.16 0.30 4.23
C ASN A 150 -2.24 -0.93 4.46
N ILE A 151 -2.25 -1.51 5.65
CA ILE A 151 -1.63 -2.81 5.94
C ILE A 151 -2.04 -3.89 4.93
N VAL A 152 -3.27 -3.86 4.38
CA VAL A 152 -3.69 -4.85 3.38
C VAL A 152 -2.95 -4.70 2.05
N GLU A 153 -2.63 -3.47 1.67
CA GLU A 153 -1.80 -3.20 0.49
C GLU A 153 -0.39 -3.71 0.70
N MET A 154 0.13 -3.40 1.88
CA MET A 154 1.48 -3.71 2.31
C MET A 154 1.71 -5.23 2.42
N MET A 155 0.84 -5.93 3.15
CA MET A 155 1.01 -7.33 3.54
C MET A 155 0.38 -8.31 2.56
N LEU A 156 -0.68 -7.93 1.84
CA LEU A 156 -1.46 -8.87 1.03
C LEU A 156 -1.44 -8.53 -0.46
N GLY A 157 -1.29 -7.26 -0.83
CA GLY A 157 -1.34 -6.83 -2.24
C GLY A 157 -2.69 -6.38 -2.76
N VAL A 158 -3.62 -6.14 -1.85
CA VAL A 158 -4.86 -5.43 -2.16
C VAL A 158 -4.53 -4.01 -2.58
N THR A 159 -5.16 -3.46 -3.61
CA THR A 159 -5.03 -2.02 -3.87
C THR A 159 -5.76 -1.25 -2.78
N PHE A 160 -5.13 -0.30 -2.10
CA PHE A 160 -5.75 0.46 -1.01
C PHE A 160 -5.90 1.94 -1.35
N GLN A 161 -7.12 2.46 -1.27
CA GLN A 161 -7.44 3.87 -1.52
C GLN A 161 -8.03 4.51 -0.26
N VAL A 162 -7.36 5.54 0.26
CA VAL A 162 -7.79 6.25 1.47
C VAL A 162 -8.81 7.36 1.16
N SER A 163 -9.85 7.47 1.98
CA SER A 163 -10.83 8.57 1.97
C SER A 163 -10.46 9.62 3.02
N ARG A 164 -9.51 10.49 2.67
CA ARG A 164 -8.76 11.30 3.65
C ARG A 164 -9.50 12.49 4.29
N ASP A 165 -10.51 13.04 3.64
CA ASP A 165 -11.04 14.38 3.94
C ASP A 165 -12.36 14.37 4.70
N GLN A 166 -12.72 13.25 5.33
CA GLN A 166 -13.99 13.04 6.02
C GLN A 166 -15.23 13.32 5.14
N LYS A 167 -15.07 13.34 3.81
CA LYS A 167 -16.18 13.41 2.87
C LYS A 167 -16.70 12.04 2.46
N GLY A 168 -16.15 10.98 3.06
CA GLY A 168 -16.44 9.61 2.69
C GLY A 168 -15.88 9.22 1.34
N LEU A 169 -16.35 8.08 0.85
CA LEU A 169 -16.02 7.63 -0.48
C LEU A 169 -16.79 8.43 -1.53
N THR A 170 -16.11 9.42 -2.11
CA THR A 170 -16.63 10.22 -3.23
C THR A 170 -16.42 9.51 -4.57
N TRP A 171 -17.15 9.92 -5.60
CA TRP A 171 -16.98 9.39 -6.95
C TRP A 171 -15.56 9.61 -7.49
N GLU A 172 -14.95 10.77 -7.20
CA GLU A 172 -13.58 11.07 -7.60
C GLU A 172 -12.57 10.13 -6.94
N ASN A 173 -12.63 10.01 -5.60
CA ASN A 173 -11.75 9.10 -4.85
C ASN A 173 -11.90 7.63 -5.30
N TYR A 174 -13.14 7.22 -5.58
CA TYR A 174 -13.43 5.92 -6.15
C TYR A 174 -12.79 5.70 -7.53
N GLN A 175 -12.88 6.67 -8.44
CA GLN A 175 -12.22 6.55 -9.76
C GLN A 175 -10.69 6.56 -9.63
N GLU A 176 -10.13 7.37 -8.72
CA GLU A 176 -8.69 7.37 -8.44
C GLU A 176 -8.18 6.00 -7.97
N GLY A 177 -8.95 5.34 -7.08
CA GLY A 177 -8.67 3.99 -6.62
C GLY A 177 -8.70 2.97 -7.75
N LEU A 178 -9.73 3.00 -8.60
CA LEU A 178 -9.82 2.13 -9.78
C LEU A 178 -8.65 2.34 -10.75
N ASP A 179 -8.26 3.60 -10.98
CA ASP A 179 -7.12 3.90 -11.84
C ASP A 179 -5.80 3.41 -11.24
N MET A 180 -5.64 3.50 -9.92
CA MET A 180 -4.49 2.92 -9.23
C MET A 180 -4.45 1.40 -9.38
N TRP A 181 -5.59 0.72 -9.21
CA TRP A 181 -5.69 -0.72 -9.42
C TRP A 181 -5.28 -1.10 -10.86
N ARG A 182 -5.77 -0.36 -11.87
CA ARG A 182 -5.38 -0.59 -13.27
C ARG A 182 -3.88 -0.39 -13.51
N ARG A 183 -3.26 0.62 -12.88
CA ARG A 183 -1.81 0.83 -12.98
C ARG A 183 -1.01 -0.29 -12.29
N ASN A 184 -1.50 -0.82 -11.16
CA ASN A 184 -0.92 -2.02 -10.54
C ASN A 184 -0.98 -3.22 -11.48
N LYS A 185 -2.10 -3.40 -12.21
CA LYS A 185 -2.22 -4.46 -13.23
C LYS A 185 -1.30 -4.28 -14.42
N ALA A 186 -1.08 -3.05 -14.86
CA ALA A 186 -0.25 -2.76 -16.02
C ALA A 186 1.24 -3.09 -15.82
N ILE A 187 1.68 -3.30 -14.56
CA ILE A 187 3.08 -3.57 -14.22
C ILE A 187 3.35 -5.03 -13.90
N GLU A 188 2.34 -5.91 -14.01
CA GLU A 188 2.47 -7.34 -13.74
C GLU A 188 3.29 -8.02 -14.85
N SER A 189 4.49 -8.46 -14.49
CA SER A 189 5.30 -9.42 -15.25
C SER A 189 5.02 -10.84 -14.75
N PRO A 190 4.87 -11.84 -15.64
CA PRO A 190 4.69 -13.23 -15.22
C PRO A 190 5.82 -13.73 -14.30
N TRP A 191 5.46 -14.58 -13.34
CA TRP A 191 6.43 -15.28 -12.48
C TRP A 191 6.73 -16.66 -13.06
N HIS A 192 7.99 -16.91 -13.39
CA HIS A 192 8.49 -18.17 -13.95
C HIS A 192 9.44 -18.91 -13.00
N GLY A 193 9.52 -18.49 -11.74
CA GLY A 193 10.48 -19.00 -10.77
C GLY A 193 11.79 -18.20 -10.75
N LEU A 194 12.83 -18.80 -10.17
CA LEU A 194 14.08 -18.12 -9.83
C LEU A 194 15.14 -18.14 -10.93
N ASP A 195 15.00 -18.99 -11.95
CA ASP A 195 15.99 -19.07 -13.01
C ASP A 195 15.97 -17.78 -13.84
N LEU A 196 17.06 -17.04 -13.72
CA LEU A 196 17.28 -15.76 -14.37
C LEU A 196 17.22 -15.87 -15.90
N ASN A 197 17.46 -17.06 -16.47
CA ASN A 197 17.37 -17.29 -17.91
C ASN A 197 15.93 -17.29 -18.44
N LEU A 198 14.94 -17.50 -17.57
CA LEU A 198 13.51 -17.46 -17.93
C LEU A 198 12.99 -16.04 -18.19
N TYR A 199 13.81 -15.03 -17.90
CA TYR A 199 13.49 -13.62 -18.09
C TYR A 199 14.45 -13.00 -19.13
N PRO A 200 14.12 -13.06 -20.43
CA PRO A 200 15.00 -12.57 -21.49
C PRO A 200 15.18 -11.05 -21.45
N LYS A 201 14.19 -10.33 -20.90
CA LYS A 201 14.18 -8.87 -20.73
C LYS A 201 14.60 -8.42 -19.34
N LYS A 202 15.22 -9.29 -18.54
CA LYS A 202 15.65 -8.91 -17.20
C LYS A 202 16.58 -7.70 -17.23
N LYS A 203 16.47 -6.84 -16.22
CA LYS A 203 17.36 -5.69 -16.02
C LYS A 203 17.87 -5.72 -14.60
N LEU A 204 19.18 -5.72 -14.41
CA LEU A 204 19.76 -5.52 -13.08
C LEU A 204 19.43 -4.09 -12.64
N ILE A 205 18.81 -3.97 -11.47
CA ILE A 205 18.41 -2.68 -10.91
C ILE A 205 19.14 -2.34 -9.61
N GLY A 206 19.87 -3.28 -9.01
CA GLY A 206 20.77 -3.00 -7.88
C GLY A 206 20.93 -4.19 -6.95
N TYR A 207 21.23 -3.92 -5.69
CA TYR A 207 21.54 -4.92 -4.66
C TYR A 207 20.82 -4.60 -3.36
N SER A 208 20.42 -5.63 -2.63
CA SER A 208 19.80 -5.47 -1.31
C SER A 208 20.31 -6.55 -0.35
N GLY A 209 20.79 -6.11 0.82
CA GLY A 209 21.11 -6.98 1.94
C GLY A 209 19.90 -7.15 2.84
N MET A 210 19.40 -8.36 2.99
CA MET A 210 18.15 -8.66 3.70
C MET A 210 18.31 -9.86 4.62
N ASP A 211 17.39 -10.04 5.55
CA ASP A 211 17.26 -11.30 6.30
C ASP A 211 16.73 -12.45 5.43
N LEU A 212 17.06 -13.68 5.82
CA LEU A 212 16.69 -14.88 5.06
C LEU A 212 15.17 -15.09 4.91
N GLU A 213 14.35 -14.70 5.89
CA GLU A 213 12.90 -14.87 5.79
C GLU A 213 12.30 -13.90 4.78
N THR A 214 12.77 -12.66 4.74
CA THR A 214 12.42 -11.72 3.67
C THR A 214 12.82 -12.25 2.30
N ILE A 215 14.03 -12.81 2.17
CA ILE A 215 14.50 -13.39 0.90
C ILE A 215 13.59 -14.52 0.44
N LYS A 216 13.21 -15.45 1.33
CA LYS A 216 12.31 -16.56 1.00
C LYS A 216 10.95 -16.08 0.48
N LEU A 217 10.39 -15.01 1.05
CA LEU A 217 9.13 -14.43 0.58
C LEU A 217 9.24 -13.88 -0.84
N LEU A 218 10.32 -13.15 -1.13
CA LEU A 218 10.59 -12.60 -2.45
C LEU A 218 10.87 -13.71 -3.48
N GLU A 219 11.59 -14.75 -3.08
CA GLU A 219 11.90 -15.91 -3.92
C GLU A 219 10.67 -16.77 -4.24
N ALA A 220 9.60 -16.66 -3.46
CA ALA A 220 8.30 -17.25 -3.78
C ALA A 220 7.49 -16.40 -4.79
N GLY A 221 8.10 -15.35 -5.36
CA GLY A 221 7.44 -14.37 -6.21
C GLY A 221 6.53 -13.43 -5.43
N GLY A 222 6.71 -13.33 -4.12
CA GLY A 222 5.90 -12.50 -3.22
C GLY A 222 6.54 -11.14 -2.96
N ARG A 223 6.43 -10.72 -1.71
CA ARG A 223 6.84 -9.39 -1.23
C ARG A 223 7.33 -9.50 0.20
N ARG A 224 8.00 -8.44 0.65
CA ARG A 224 8.39 -8.29 2.05
C ARG A 224 7.19 -8.04 2.96
N HIS A 225 7.18 -8.69 4.12
CA HIS A 225 6.10 -8.63 5.11
C HIS A 225 6.55 -8.12 6.48
N ASP A 226 7.85 -8.03 6.75
CA ASP A 226 8.31 -7.52 8.03
C ASP A 226 8.24 -5.99 8.08
N ARG A 227 7.98 -5.49 9.28
CA ARG A 227 7.93 -4.06 9.58
C ARG A 227 9.16 -3.58 10.34
N ILE A 228 10.11 -4.49 10.59
CA ILE A 228 11.24 -4.25 11.49
C ILE A 228 12.40 -3.65 10.70
N GLU A 229 12.73 -4.20 9.54
CA GLU A 229 13.78 -3.70 8.66
C GLU A 229 13.24 -2.56 7.76
N ALA A 230 12.42 -1.65 8.27
CA ALA A 230 11.75 -0.67 7.40
C ALA A 230 12.76 0.24 6.67
N ALA A 231 12.54 0.48 5.38
CA ALA A 231 13.28 1.49 4.65
C ALA A 231 12.95 2.88 5.24
N ARG A 232 13.84 3.85 5.02
CA ARG A 232 13.62 5.25 5.47
C ARG A 232 12.34 5.86 4.90
N TRP A 233 11.85 5.30 3.79
CA TRP A 233 10.67 5.72 3.04
C TRP A 233 9.49 4.75 3.17
N GLY A 234 9.44 3.99 4.26
CA GLY A 234 8.30 3.18 4.67
C GLY A 234 8.59 1.70 4.65
N TYR A 235 7.52 0.91 4.67
CA TYR A 235 7.62 -0.54 4.63
C TYR A 235 7.81 -1.00 3.17
N ALA A 236 9.05 -0.89 2.70
CA ALA A 236 9.45 -1.19 1.34
C ALA A 236 10.86 -1.80 1.34
N MET A 237 11.22 -2.46 0.25
CA MET A 237 12.56 -3.00 0.05
C MET A 237 13.48 -1.87 -0.42
N TYR A 238 14.55 -1.62 0.32
CA TYR A 238 15.63 -0.77 -0.17
C TYR A 238 16.49 -1.54 -1.18
N VAL A 239 17.06 -0.83 -2.15
CA VAL A 239 17.97 -1.36 -3.14
C VAL A 239 19.07 -0.33 -3.39
N ALA A 240 20.32 -0.71 -3.10
CA ALA A 240 21.50 0.11 -3.36
C ALA A 240 22.01 -0.13 -4.79
N ASP A 241 22.59 0.91 -5.40
CA ASP A 241 23.31 0.80 -6.67
C ASP A 241 24.73 0.25 -6.54
N ASP A 242 25.23 0.17 -5.30
CA ASP A 242 26.55 -0.33 -4.95
C ASP A 242 26.44 -1.60 -4.06
N PRO A 243 27.03 -2.73 -4.47
CA PRO A 243 26.97 -3.98 -3.70
C PRO A 243 27.71 -3.88 -2.35
N ALA A 244 28.70 -3.00 -2.20
CA ALA A 244 29.37 -2.76 -0.92
C ALA A 244 28.42 -2.08 0.08
N VAL A 245 27.58 -1.17 -0.39
CA VAL A 245 26.53 -0.53 0.43
C VAL A 245 25.49 -1.57 0.86
N ALA A 246 25.03 -2.44 -0.04
CA ALA A 246 24.15 -3.56 0.32
C ALA A 246 24.79 -4.52 1.33
N LYS A 247 26.09 -4.83 1.19
CA LYS A 247 26.86 -5.63 2.16
C LYS A 247 26.95 -4.96 3.54
N TYR A 248 27.11 -3.64 3.58
CA TYR A 248 27.08 -2.89 4.84
C TYR A 248 25.73 -3.05 5.53
N PHE A 249 24.63 -2.84 4.80
CA PHE A 249 23.28 -2.96 5.37
C PHE A 249 22.93 -4.39 5.79
N ALA A 250 23.35 -5.42 5.05
CA ALA A 250 23.23 -6.82 5.48
C ALA A 250 23.85 -7.05 6.87
N ASN A 251 24.99 -6.42 7.18
CA ASN A 251 25.61 -6.52 8.50
C ASN A 251 24.94 -5.61 9.53
N TRP A 252 24.46 -4.45 9.13
CA TRP A 252 23.75 -3.51 9.99
C TRP A 252 22.44 -4.09 10.54
N ILE A 253 21.73 -4.89 9.73
CA ILE A 253 20.51 -5.60 10.13
C ILE A 253 20.73 -6.52 11.33
N LYS A 254 21.88 -7.23 11.37
CA LYS A 254 22.28 -8.06 12.51
C LYS A 254 22.47 -7.25 13.80
N GLN A 255 22.80 -5.97 13.68
CA GLN A 255 23.06 -5.11 14.83
C GLN A 255 21.81 -4.39 15.32
N THR A 256 20.85 -4.12 14.42
CA THR A 256 19.76 -3.17 14.68
C THR A 256 18.36 -3.75 14.63
N ALA A 257 18.14 -4.85 13.90
CA ALA A 257 16.80 -5.39 13.66
C ALA A 257 16.62 -6.79 14.27
N PHE A 258 17.47 -7.75 13.88
CA PHE A 258 17.23 -9.18 14.16
C PHE A 258 18.31 -9.84 15.04
N GLY A 259 19.31 -9.08 15.46
CA GLY A 259 20.37 -9.54 16.35
C GLY A 259 21.50 -10.33 15.66
N PRO A 260 22.61 -10.61 16.38
CA PRO A 260 23.85 -11.11 15.78
C PRO A 260 23.73 -12.49 15.10
N GLN A 261 22.71 -13.27 15.46
CA GLN A 261 22.45 -14.61 14.92
C GLN A 261 21.60 -14.58 13.64
N ALA A 262 21.12 -13.41 13.22
CA ALA A 262 20.32 -13.27 12.01
C ALA A 262 21.14 -13.69 10.78
N GLN A 263 20.54 -14.54 9.94
CA GLN A 263 21.13 -14.89 8.66
C GLN A 263 20.75 -13.81 7.66
N THR A 264 21.74 -13.04 7.23
CA THR A 264 21.57 -12.00 6.22
C THR A 264 22.40 -12.30 4.99
N ILE A 265 21.85 -12.03 3.82
CA ILE A 265 22.46 -12.32 2.52
C ILE A 265 22.26 -11.10 1.64
N VAL A 266 23.28 -10.78 0.82
CA VAL A 266 23.14 -9.78 -0.24
C VAL A 266 22.58 -10.46 -1.47
N CYS A 267 21.52 -9.87 -2.02
CA CYS A 267 20.90 -10.32 -3.26
C CYS A 267 21.10 -9.27 -4.34
N ALA A 268 21.37 -9.72 -5.57
CA ALA A 268 21.16 -8.91 -6.76
C ALA A 268 19.66 -8.86 -7.07
N ILE A 269 19.17 -7.65 -7.36
CA ILE A 269 17.76 -7.39 -7.63
C ILE A 269 17.61 -7.06 -9.10
N TYR A 270 16.71 -7.79 -9.77
CA TYR A 270 16.38 -7.61 -11.17
C TYR A 270 14.93 -7.17 -11.32
N ALA A 271 14.65 -6.27 -12.26
CA ALA A 271 13.32 -6.23 -12.87
C ALA A 271 13.21 -7.38 -13.87
N ARG A 272 12.09 -8.11 -13.85
CA ARG A 272 11.84 -9.25 -14.75
C ARG A 272 11.65 -8.83 -16.21
N ASP A 273 11.13 -7.63 -16.44
CA ASP A 273 10.92 -7.05 -17.76
C ASP A 273 11.39 -5.58 -17.77
N ASP A 274 12.40 -5.29 -18.59
CA ASP A 274 13.00 -3.97 -18.76
C ASP A 274 12.03 -2.92 -19.32
N SER A 275 11.10 -3.34 -20.16
CA SER A 275 10.15 -2.49 -20.85
C SER A 275 9.11 -2.01 -19.84
N ILE A 276 8.60 -2.93 -19.02
CA ILE A 276 7.73 -2.60 -17.89
C ILE A 276 8.47 -1.70 -16.91
N PHE A 277 9.69 -2.06 -16.51
CA PHE A 277 10.50 -1.23 -15.60
C PHE A 277 10.67 0.18 -16.14
N ASN A 278 11.07 0.37 -17.40
CA ASN A 278 11.30 1.69 -17.97
C ASN A 278 9.99 2.52 -18.05
N SER A 279 8.84 1.88 -18.28
CA SER A 279 7.52 2.53 -18.30
C SER A 279 6.96 2.88 -16.91
N LEU A 280 7.37 2.13 -15.87
CA LEU A 280 6.93 2.34 -14.51
C LEU A 280 7.32 3.75 -14.02
N PRO A 281 6.41 4.52 -13.41
CA PRO A 281 6.76 5.83 -12.88
C PRO A 281 7.90 5.75 -11.86
N LYS A 282 8.88 6.63 -12.02
CA LYS A 282 10.06 6.74 -11.15
C LYS A 282 10.26 8.18 -10.74
N ILE A 283 10.65 8.41 -9.50
CA ILE A 283 10.88 9.75 -9.00
C ILE A 283 12.07 9.83 -8.06
N TRP A 284 12.87 10.90 -8.19
CA TRP A 284 13.88 11.26 -7.21
C TRP A 284 13.28 12.19 -6.15
N VAL A 285 13.34 11.79 -4.89
CA VAL A 285 12.82 12.56 -3.77
C VAL A 285 13.99 13.18 -3.00
N PRO A 286 13.96 14.49 -2.69
CA PRO A 286 15.00 15.12 -1.89
C PRO A 286 15.03 14.53 -0.48
N ASP A 287 16.21 14.48 0.15
CA ASP A 287 16.37 13.95 1.52
C ASP A 287 15.89 14.97 2.59
N GLN A 288 14.59 15.27 2.57
CA GLN A 288 13.91 16.16 3.50
C GLN A 288 13.22 15.33 4.59
N ASN A 289 13.37 15.73 5.85
CA ASN A 289 12.90 14.92 6.99
C ASN A 289 11.38 14.77 7.05
N ASP A 290 10.63 15.76 6.58
CA ASP A 290 9.17 15.77 6.51
C ASP A 290 8.60 14.82 5.44
N MET A 291 9.45 14.35 4.52
CA MET A 291 9.07 13.41 3.47
C MET A 291 9.33 11.95 3.84
N LYS A 292 10.14 11.71 4.88
CA LYS A 292 10.49 10.37 5.36
C LYS A 292 9.29 9.74 6.05
N THR A 293 9.14 8.44 5.89
CA THR A 293 8.16 7.71 6.69
C THR A 293 8.71 7.60 8.10
N ASN A 294 7.92 7.97 9.09
CA ASN A 294 8.33 7.95 10.49
C ASN A 294 8.35 6.51 11.05
N VAL A 295 9.05 5.59 10.39
CA VAL A 295 9.02 4.13 10.63
C VAL A 295 9.52 3.74 12.02
N SER A 296 10.29 4.62 12.67
CA SER A 296 10.71 4.46 14.06
C SER A 296 9.63 4.85 15.07
N SER A 297 8.51 5.47 14.63
CA SER A 297 7.41 5.80 15.53
C SER A 297 6.70 4.51 15.98
N PRO A 298 6.44 4.34 17.29
CA PRO A 298 5.59 3.26 17.77
C PRO A 298 4.12 3.45 17.36
N ASN A 299 3.76 4.64 16.85
CA ASN A 299 2.40 4.97 16.49
C ASN A 299 2.12 4.65 15.01
N LYS A 300 1.51 3.47 14.76
CA LYS A 300 1.06 3.03 13.42
C LYS A 300 0.24 4.10 12.68
N PHE A 301 -0.54 4.91 13.40
CA PHE A 301 -1.33 6.00 12.81
C PHE A 301 -0.45 7.06 12.16
N GLN A 302 0.59 7.52 12.87
CA GLN A 302 1.53 8.50 12.34
C GLN A 302 2.32 7.95 11.15
N VAL A 303 2.74 6.68 11.23
CA VAL A 303 3.46 6.02 10.13
C VAL A 303 2.61 6.02 8.86
N ALA A 304 1.37 5.54 8.96
CA ALA A 304 0.48 5.43 7.79
C ALA A 304 0.16 6.79 7.18
N TRP A 305 -0.18 7.80 7.99
CA TRP A 305 -0.46 9.14 7.47
C TRP A 305 0.77 9.83 6.87
N SER A 306 1.97 9.60 7.41
CA SER A 306 3.21 10.11 6.81
C SER A 306 3.47 9.53 5.42
N GLN A 307 3.08 8.27 5.20
CA GLN A 307 3.14 7.64 3.87
C GLN A 307 2.11 8.28 2.92
N GLU A 308 0.88 8.51 3.35
CA GLU A 308 -0.13 9.20 2.53
C GLU A 308 0.25 10.65 2.20
N ASP A 309 0.90 11.36 3.13
CA ASP A 309 1.43 12.71 2.92
C ASP A 309 2.51 12.74 1.84
N ARG A 310 3.46 11.81 1.92
CA ARG A 310 4.51 11.66 0.91
C ARG A 310 3.89 11.33 -0.45
N ASP A 311 2.97 10.36 -0.51
CA ASP A 311 2.37 9.94 -1.78
C ASP A 311 1.61 11.11 -2.44
N ARG A 312 0.93 11.97 -1.65
CA ARG A 312 0.29 13.20 -2.14
C ARG A 312 1.32 14.21 -2.65
N LYS A 313 2.43 14.40 -1.94
CA LYS A 313 3.50 15.30 -2.38
C LYS A 313 4.15 14.79 -3.67
N VAL A 314 4.37 13.48 -3.80
CA VAL A 314 4.85 12.85 -5.04
C VAL A 314 3.86 13.06 -6.19
N ALA A 315 2.56 12.92 -5.95
CA ALA A 315 1.52 13.23 -6.92
C ALA A 315 1.54 14.71 -7.36
N SER A 316 1.86 15.64 -6.45
CA SER A 316 2.00 17.06 -6.81
C SER A 316 3.17 17.35 -7.76
N TRP A 317 4.14 16.43 -7.86
CA TRP A 317 5.23 16.47 -8.84
C TRP A 317 4.91 15.70 -10.13
N GLY A 318 3.67 15.25 -10.31
CA GLY A 318 3.19 14.59 -11.52
C GLY A 318 3.41 13.07 -11.56
N VAL A 319 3.82 12.44 -10.46
CA VAL A 319 4.06 10.99 -10.38
C VAL A 319 3.03 10.32 -9.49
N LYS A 320 2.37 9.26 -9.97
CA LYS A 320 1.31 8.55 -9.23
C LYS A 320 1.71 7.10 -8.94
N LYS A 321 1.17 6.52 -7.86
CA LYS A 321 1.36 5.11 -7.51
C LYS A 321 0.80 4.16 -8.59
N PRO A 322 1.39 2.98 -8.79
CA PRO A 322 2.64 2.52 -8.20
C PRO A 322 3.84 3.26 -8.81
N TYR A 323 4.85 3.57 -8.00
CA TYR A 323 6.11 4.17 -8.44
C TYR A 323 7.30 3.58 -7.69
N ILE A 324 8.50 3.81 -8.22
CA ILE A 324 9.76 3.58 -7.51
C ILE A 324 10.34 4.94 -7.09
N LEU A 325 10.81 5.02 -5.85
CA LEU A 325 11.43 6.21 -5.29
C LEU A 325 12.95 6.05 -5.29
N PHE A 326 13.65 7.11 -5.64
CA PHE A 326 15.09 7.25 -5.50
C PHE A 326 15.40 8.39 -4.53
N SER A 327 16.44 8.24 -3.73
CA SER A 327 16.91 9.28 -2.81
C SER A 327 18.42 9.21 -2.65
N ARG A 328 19.01 10.30 -2.15
CA ARG A 328 20.44 10.40 -1.89
C ARG A 328 20.68 10.77 -0.44
N HIS A 329 21.56 10.04 0.23
CA HIS A 329 21.74 10.15 1.68
C HIS A 329 23.17 10.48 2.06
N PRO A 330 23.37 11.29 3.11
CA PRO A 330 24.69 11.48 3.70
C PRO A 330 25.33 10.16 4.13
N ASN A 331 26.66 10.15 4.16
CA ASN A 331 27.44 9.06 4.73
C ASN A 331 26.95 8.63 6.12
N MET A 332 26.94 7.33 6.42
CA MET A 332 26.48 6.79 7.70
C MET A 332 27.57 6.67 8.77
N GLY A 333 28.75 7.24 8.54
CA GLY A 333 29.87 7.31 9.46
C GLY A 333 30.86 6.15 9.32
N ARG A 334 31.55 5.84 10.42
CA ARG A 334 32.70 4.94 10.44
C ARG A 334 32.32 3.55 9.91
N GLY A 335 33.10 3.06 8.95
CA GLY A 335 32.93 1.72 8.37
C GLY A 335 31.90 1.65 7.24
N PHE A 336 31.25 2.76 6.90
CA PHE A 336 30.43 2.85 5.70
C PHE A 336 31.34 2.86 4.44
N PRO A 337 30.99 2.14 3.36
CA PRO A 337 31.88 1.93 2.21
C PRO A 337 31.98 3.15 1.28
N VAL A 338 31.17 4.19 1.52
CA VAL A 338 31.24 5.46 0.79
C VAL A 338 32.18 6.41 1.53
N PRO A 339 32.96 7.27 0.84
CA PRO A 339 33.79 8.29 1.50
C PRO A 339 32.96 9.27 2.36
N ASN A 340 33.53 9.79 3.45
CA ASN A 340 32.81 10.62 4.44
C ASN A 340 32.20 11.91 3.86
N ASN A 341 32.81 12.49 2.83
CA ASN A 341 32.33 13.70 2.16
C ASN A 341 31.36 13.41 1.01
N TRP A 342 31.01 12.14 0.79
CA TRP A 342 30.16 11.70 -0.32
C TRP A 342 28.81 11.20 0.21
N ARG A 343 27.86 11.11 -0.71
CA ARG A 343 26.52 10.59 -0.47
C ARG A 343 26.33 9.26 -1.19
N PHE A 344 25.37 8.47 -0.74
CA PHE A 344 24.99 7.20 -1.37
C PHE A 344 23.55 7.26 -1.87
N ASN A 345 23.22 6.43 -2.86
CA ASN A 345 21.87 6.36 -3.39
C ASN A 345 21.08 5.21 -2.75
N GLU A 346 19.79 5.44 -2.56
CA GLU A 346 18.81 4.44 -2.16
C GLU A 346 17.69 4.44 -3.20
N MET A 347 17.34 3.26 -3.70
CA MET A 347 16.09 3.02 -4.44
C MET A 347 15.14 2.27 -3.52
N VAL A 348 13.86 2.63 -3.54
CA VAL A 348 12.82 2.04 -2.69
C VAL A 348 11.73 1.44 -3.56
N VAL A 349 11.51 0.14 -3.37
CA VAL A 349 10.55 -0.66 -4.14
C VAL A 349 9.44 -1.13 -3.21
N TYR A 350 8.21 -0.65 -3.42
CA TYR A 350 7.03 -0.99 -2.62
C TYR A 350 6.49 -2.39 -2.94
N GLY A 351 5.76 -2.99 -1.99
CA GLY A 351 5.32 -4.39 -2.04
C GLY A 351 4.60 -4.80 -3.32
N GLN A 352 3.74 -3.95 -3.90
CA GLN A 352 3.09 -4.30 -5.17
C GLN A 352 4.08 -4.35 -6.33
N VAL A 353 5.08 -3.47 -6.37
CA VAL A 353 6.10 -3.49 -7.42
C VAL A 353 7.05 -4.68 -7.23
N GLN A 354 7.33 -5.07 -5.99
CA GLN A 354 8.10 -6.29 -5.68
C GLN A 354 7.43 -7.51 -6.32
N GLU A 355 6.17 -7.77 -5.96
CA GLU A 355 5.42 -8.93 -6.46
C GLU A 355 5.13 -8.86 -7.95
N ALA A 356 4.86 -7.66 -8.49
CA ALA A 356 4.49 -7.50 -9.88
C ALA A 356 5.68 -7.60 -10.83
N LEU A 357 6.90 -7.19 -10.43
CA LEU A 357 7.98 -6.98 -11.39
C LEU A 357 9.37 -7.45 -10.92
N MET A 358 9.63 -7.58 -9.62
CA MET A 358 10.98 -7.87 -9.15
C MET A 358 11.33 -9.36 -9.15
N LEU A 359 12.63 -9.64 -9.22
CA LEU A 359 13.25 -10.95 -9.05
C LEU A 359 14.49 -10.79 -8.15
N THR A 360 14.59 -11.62 -7.12
CA THR A 360 15.66 -11.60 -6.14
C THR A 360 16.59 -12.80 -6.35
N VAL A 361 17.89 -12.54 -6.54
CA VAL A 361 18.91 -13.58 -6.74
C VAL A 361 19.98 -13.46 -5.66
N ARG A 362 20.11 -14.50 -4.84
CA ARG A 362 21.15 -14.55 -3.79
C ARG A 362 22.53 -14.54 -4.41
N LEU A 363 23.45 -13.83 -3.76
CA LEU A 363 24.87 -13.91 -4.07
C LEU A 363 25.57 -14.76 -3.00
N SER A 364 26.38 -15.71 -3.42
CA SER A 364 27.38 -16.33 -2.55
C SER A 364 28.42 -15.29 -2.11
N ASP A 365 29.18 -15.58 -1.05
CA ASP A 365 30.25 -14.67 -0.60
C ASP A 365 31.29 -14.40 -1.70
N GLN A 366 31.59 -15.40 -2.53
CA GLN A 366 32.51 -15.26 -3.66
C GLN A 366 31.93 -14.34 -4.73
N GLU A 367 30.67 -14.53 -5.12
CA GLU A 367 29.98 -13.65 -6.09
C GLU A 367 29.86 -12.23 -5.55
N LEU A 368 29.46 -12.06 -4.29
CA LEU A 368 29.37 -10.74 -3.67
C LEU A 368 30.73 -10.03 -3.67
N ASN A 369 31.80 -10.72 -3.28
CA ASN A 369 33.14 -10.12 -3.31
C ASN A 369 33.58 -9.77 -4.74
N HIS A 370 33.24 -10.61 -5.72
CA HIS A 370 33.47 -10.29 -7.13
C HIS A 370 32.67 -9.05 -7.57
N HIS A 371 31.40 -8.94 -7.19
CA HIS A 371 30.55 -7.80 -7.51
C HIS A 371 31.06 -6.50 -6.86
N VAL A 372 31.55 -6.57 -5.62
CA VAL A 372 32.16 -5.42 -4.92
C VAL A 372 33.44 -4.93 -5.60
N GLN A 373 34.23 -5.84 -6.18
CA GLN A 373 35.52 -5.48 -6.78
C GLN A 373 35.40 -5.11 -8.26
N ASN A 374 34.56 -5.83 -9.01
CA ASN A 374 34.53 -5.82 -10.46
C ASN A 374 33.11 -5.80 -11.05
N GLY A 375 32.08 -5.82 -10.21
CA GLY A 375 30.69 -5.85 -10.65
C GLY A 375 30.18 -4.50 -11.13
N PRO A 376 28.94 -4.46 -11.66
CA PRO A 376 28.32 -3.21 -12.05
C PRO A 376 27.91 -2.40 -10.80
N HIS A 377 28.44 -1.18 -10.72
CA HIS A 377 27.94 -0.10 -9.85
C HIS A 377 27.02 0.78 -10.71
N LEU A 378 25.74 0.86 -10.34
CA LEU A 378 24.73 1.41 -11.26
C LEU A 378 24.67 2.94 -11.28
N HIS A 379 25.15 3.61 -10.23
CA HIS A 379 25.17 5.08 -10.10
C HIS A 379 23.82 5.71 -10.48
N TYR A 380 22.79 5.52 -9.64
CA TYR A 380 21.42 5.95 -9.98
C TYR A 380 21.31 7.43 -10.36
N GLU A 381 22.16 8.29 -9.82
CA GLU A 381 22.25 9.72 -10.16
C GLU A 381 22.67 9.99 -11.61
N GLN A 382 23.16 8.98 -12.32
CA GLN A 382 23.51 9.06 -13.74
C GLN A 382 22.42 8.43 -14.63
N LYS A 383 21.34 7.91 -14.04
CA LYS A 383 20.29 7.14 -14.73
C LYS A 383 19.02 7.93 -15.02
N PHE A 384 18.99 9.24 -14.77
CA PHE A 384 17.77 10.04 -14.90
C PHE A 384 17.08 9.90 -16.26
N SER A 385 17.83 10.10 -17.35
CA SER A 385 17.30 9.98 -18.71
C SER A 385 17.06 8.52 -19.09
N GLU A 386 18.06 7.65 -18.84
CA GLU A 386 18.00 6.23 -19.23
C GLU A 386 16.81 5.50 -18.61
N TRP A 387 16.47 5.80 -17.35
CA TRP A 387 15.40 5.11 -16.60
C TRP A 387 14.11 5.92 -16.52
N ASN A 388 14.05 7.06 -17.22
CA ASN A 388 12.91 7.98 -17.21
C ASN A 388 12.49 8.38 -15.78
N ILE A 389 13.47 8.85 -14.99
CA ILE A 389 13.25 9.26 -13.60
C ILE A 389 12.82 10.71 -13.57
N THR A 390 11.66 10.98 -12.98
CA THR A 390 11.20 12.34 -12.71
C THR A 390 12.06 12.96 -11.62
N VAL A 391 12.63 14.13 -11.87
CA VAL A 391 13.45 14.85 -10.87
C VAL A 391 12.86 16.24 -10.63
N PRO A 392 12.10 16.42 -9.53
CA PRO A 392 11.48 17.70 -9.20
C PRO A 392 12.52 18.77 -8.87
N ASN A 393 12.12 20.04 -8.92
CA ASN A 393 13.01 21.18 -8.69
C ASN A 393 13.67 21.12 -7.31
N GLU A 394 12.94 20.63 -6.30
CA GLU A 394 13.44 20.45 -4.94
C GLU A 394 14.58 19.41 -4.89
N ALA A 395 14.47 18.30 -5.63
CA ALA A 395 15.55 17.33 -5.76
C ALA A 395 16.76 17.93 -6.47
N ARG A 396 16.56 18.68 -7.58
CA ARG A 396 17.66 19.38 -8.28
C ARG A 396 18.36 20.40 -7.38
N ALA A 397 17.62 21.10 -6.54
CA ALA A 397 18.17 22.03 -5.57
C ALA A 397 19.00 21.29 -4.50
N ASP A 398 18.56 20.12 -4.06
CA ASP A 398 19.34 19.27 -3.16
C ASP A 398 20.67 18.85 -3.78
N PHE A 399 20.70 18.35 -5.02
CA PHE A 399 21.96 18.04 -5.73
C PHE A 399 22.92 19.25 -5.78
N ARG A 400 22.41 20.42 -6.16
CA ARG A 400 23.21 21.67 -6.19
C ARG A 400 23.77 22.04 -4.82
N ARG A 401 23.00 21.87 -3.74
CA ARG A 401 23.45 22.16 -2.37
C ARG A 401 24.67 21.33 -1.98
N TRP A 402 24.81 20.14 -2.54
CA TRP A 402 25.92 19.22 -2.29
C TRP A 402 27.04 19.30 -3.35
N ASN A 403 27.01 20.29 -4.25
CA ASN A 403 27.93 20.42 -5.39
C ASN A 403 27.98 19.16 -6.28
N GLU A 404 26.85 18.47 -6.40
CA GLU A 404 26.72 17.30 -7.25
C GLU A 404 26.09 17.70 -8.58
N ASN A 405 26.65 17.19 -9.68
CA ASN A 405 26.13 17.45 -11.01
C ASN A 405 24.83 16.68 -11.23
N PHE A 406 23.84 17.36 -11.82
CA PHE A 406 22.58 16.80 -12.26
C PHE A 406 22.58 16.67 -13.79
#